data_AF-A0A2E3NPG2-F1
#
_entry.id   AF-A0A2E3NPG2-F1
#
_cell.length_a   1.000
_cell.length_b   1.000
_cell.length_c   1.000
_cell.angle_alpha   90.00
_cell.angle_beta   90.00
_cell.angle_gamma   90.00
#
_symmetry.space_group_name_H-M   'P 1'
#
loop_
_entity.id
_entity.type
_entity.pdbx_description
1 polymer ?
#
loop_
_entity_poly.entity_id
_entity_poly.type
_entity_poly.pdbx_seq_one_letter_code
_entity_poly.pdbx_strand_id
1 'polypeptide(L)'
;MERGCAIARVNAFCDGLAQAIRCIGQAFRGECCMHEISAAKHGTTWPCAIALAGALLQGCGQSPEPRSLQPDPPPAELVCRVDALSEADILAVARPEPDAPLATLAHYAPRSAVRAPDATLNSGACTNNTQFRYAAGRGDITGPIGANMAGYVDTDQISNGLLDRQHARAFIIETACSGASERVVLVQMDIGLMFHSIRQTVLDRLAEDPVLAPLYTDSNLLMNASHSHATAAGQSHFDAYHVLTLGHDAQALEHAVSGVINAITRAHRALQEAVPGPIRYNQGELLNGTVNRSIEAYAQNPADERAAFVDTQGREVTTNRMMSLLKLERDDGTAVGMINWYAIHRHIDLAEQPAAVGRQQGLCRLPLRTGFHRHEPGFSRRLHAG
;
A
#
# COMPACT_ATOMS: atom_id res chain seq x y z
N MET A 1 21.73 21.88 8.59
CA MET A 1 22.00 21.91 7.13
C MET A 1 21.52 20.62 6.46
N GLU A 2 20.38 20.08 6.91
CA GLU A 2 19.92 18.71 6.58
C GLU A 2 18.43 18.73 6.23
N ARG A 3 18.06 19.11 5.01
CA ARG A 3 16.66 18.95 4.53
C ARG A 3 16.51 18.62 3.04
N GLY A 4 17.61 18.51 2.28
CA GLY A 4 17.53 18.48 0.82
C GLY A 4 17.53 17.09 0.17
N CYS A 5 18.04 16.04 0.83
CA CYS A 5 18.52 14.87 0.07
C CYS A 5 17.42 13.94 -0.46
N ALA A 6 16.33 13.75 0.30
CA ALA A 6 15.24 12.84 -0.11
C ALA A 6 14.29 13.49 -1.11
N ILE A 7 13.98 14.78 -0.94
CA ILE A 7 13.04 15.51 -1.79
C ILE A 7 13.68 15.82 -3.16
N ALA A 8 14.98 16.16 -3.19
CA ALA A 8 15.68 16.48 -4.44
C ALA A 8 15.79 15.28 -5.39
N ARG A 9 16.05 14.07 -4.89
CA ARG A 9 16.15 12.86 -5.73
C ARG A 9 14.79 12.36 -6.23
N VAL A 10 13.74 12.45 -5.41
CA VAL A 10 12.37 12.11 -5.84
C VAL A 10 11.87 13.08 -6.91
N ASN A 11 12.16 14.38 -6.77
CA ASN A 11 11.79 15.37 -7.78
C ASN A 11 12.53 15.16 -9.11
N ALA A 12 13.84 14.89 -9.08
CA ALA A 12 14.61 14.57 -10.28
C ALA A 12 14.11 13.31 -11.01
N PHE A 13 13.66 12.30 -10.26
CA PHE A 13 13.09 11.08 -10.83
C PHE A 13 11.68 11.30 -11.41
N CYS A 14 10.83 12.07 -10.72
CA CYS A 14 9.50 12.44 -11.23
C CYS A 14 9.60 13.30 -12.50
N ASP A 15 10.58 14.21 -12.59
CA ASP A 15 10.85 15.00 -13.79
C ASP A 15 11.33 14.13 -14.95
N GLY A 16 12.22 13.15 -14.68
CA GLY A 16 12.67 12.16 -15.66
C GLY A 16 11.55 11.25 -16.17
N LEU A 17 10.65 10.79 -15.29
CA LEU A 17 9.50 9.97 -15.66
C LEU A 17 8.46 10.76 -16.45
N ALA A 18 8.19 12.02 -16.08
CA ALA A 18 7.33 12.92 -16.83
C ALA A 18 7.88 13.22 -18.24
N GLN A 19 9.21 13.33 -18.37
CA GLN A 19 9.89 13.47 -19.65
C GLN A 19 9.75 12.19 -20.50
N ALA A 20 9.94 11.02 -19.90
CA ALA A 20 9.79 9.73 -20.58
C ALA A 20 8.36 9.47 -21.06
N ILE A 21 7.34 9.79 -20.24
CA ILE A 21 5.92 9.66 -20.60
C ILE A 21 5.56 10.61 -21.75
N ARG A 22 6.09 11.84 -21.77
CA ARG A 22 5.90 12.79 -22.88
C ARG A 22 6.50 12.25 -24.18
N CYS A 23 7.72 11.68 -24.14
CA CYS A 23 8.36 11.06 -25.31
C CYS A 23 7.58 9.84 -25.83
N ILE A 24 7.09 8.97 -24.95
CA ILE A 24 6.25 7.82 -25.33
C ILE A 24 4.94 8.30 -25.96
N GLY A 25 4.30 9.33 -25.38
CA GLY A 25 3.07 9.93 -25.93
C GLY A 25 3.25 10.68 -27.25
N GLN A 26 4.47 11.00 -27.66
CA GLN A 26 4.80 11.54 -28.98
C GLN A 26 5.06 10.42 -30.00
N ALA A 27 5.70 9.33 -29.59
CA ALA A 27 5.91 8.16 -30.45
C ALA A 27 4.59 7.50 -30.93
N PHE A 28 3.55 7.50 -30.09
CA PHE A 28 2.22 6.99 -30.47
C PHE A 28 1.41 7.91 -31.40
N ARG A 29 1.87 9.15 -31.66
CA ARG A 29 1.20 10.08 -32.59
C ARG A 29 1.68 10.00 -34.04
N GLY A 30 2.55 9.04 -34.37
CA GLY A 30 2.82 8.66 -35.76
C GLY A 30 3.78 9.57 -36.53
N GLU A 31 4.69 10.30 -35.88
CA GLU A 31 5.70 11.14 -36.55
C GLU A 31 7.05 10.45 -36.76
N CYS A 32 7.14 9.12 -36.68
CA CYS A 32 8.32 8.37 -37.13
C CYS A 32 7.92 7.24 -38.07
N CYS A 33 8.63 7.18 -39.20
CA CYS A 33 8.32 6.46 -40.43
C CYS A 33 7.79 5.03 -40.25
N MET A 34 6.56 4.82 -40.72
CA MET A 34 6.09 3.52 -41.23
C MET A 34 6.63 3.36 -42.65
N HIS A 35 7.67 2.55 -42.86
CA HIS A 35 7.90 1.78 -44.08
C HIS A 35 8.87 0.62 -43.78
N GLU A 36 8.52 -0.55 -44.31
CA GLU A 36 9.22 -1.85 -44.25
C GLU A 36 8.99 -2.74 -43.02
N ILE A 37 7.83 -3.42 -43.02
CA ILE A 37 7.71 -4.76 -42.44
C ILE A 37 7.24 -5.70 -43.54
N SER A 38 8.19 -6.33 -44.23
CA SER A 38 7.96 -7.57 -44.96
C SER A 38 9.21 -8.44 -44.84
N ALA A 39 8.98 -9.69 -44.43
CA ALA A 39 9.91 -10.81 -44.38
C ALA A 39 10.94 -10.86 -43.22
N ALA A 40 10.60 -11.60 -42.16
CA ALA A 40 11.49 -12.64 -41.60
C ALA A 40 10.70 -13.57 -40.66
N LYS A 41 10.40 -14.76 -41.17
CA LYS A 41 10.08 -15.96 -40.37
C LYS A 41 11.39 -16.54 -39.84
N HIS A 42 11.35 -17.03 -38.59
CA HIS A 42 12.35 -17.85 -37.88
C HIS A 42 13.61 -17.15 -37.34
N GLY A 43 13.76 -17.21 -36.01
CA GLY A 43 15.04 -17.20 -35.31
C GLY A 43 15.66 -15.83 -35.03
N THR A 44 16.06 -15.60 -33.78
CA THR A 44 16.89 -14.48 -33.28
C THR A 44 16.25 -13.08 -33.23
N THR A 45 15.46 -12.82 -32.19
CA THR A 45 15.06 -11.45 -31.80
C THR A 45 16.10 -10.83 -30.87
N TRP A 46 17.20 -10.31 -31.42
CA TRP A 46 18.18 -9.48 -30.68
C TRP A 46 18.71 -8.21 -31.38
N PRO A 47 18.33 -7.81 -32.63
CA PRO A 47 18.75 -6.50 -33.14
C PRO A 47 17.71 -5.37 -32.99
N CYS A 48 16.40 -5.64 -32.83
CA CYS A 48 15.39 -4.55 -32.77
C CYS A 48 15.37 -3.78 -31.44
N ALA A 49 15.82 -4.38 -30.33
CA ALA A 49 15.88 -3.69 -29.03
C ALA A 49 17.01 -2.64 -28.97
N ILE A 50 18.10 -2.84 -29.71
CA ILE A 50 19.25 -1.94 -29.75
C ILE A 50 18.96 -0.71 -30.64
N ALA A 51 18.16 -0.89 -31.71
CA ALA A 51 17.76 0.21 -32.59
C ALA A 51 16.80 1.21 -31.91
N LEU A 52 15.90 0.74 -31.03
CA LEU A 52 15.04 1.64 -30.24
C LEU A 52 15.84 2.43 -29.19
N ALA A 53 16.87 1.85 -28.60
CA ALA A 53 17.75 2.54 -27.66
C ALA A 53 18.62 3.61 -28.35
N GLY A 54 19.09 3.34 -29.58
CA GLY A 54 19.88 4.30 -30.35
C GLY A 54 19.08 5.52 -30.85
N ALA A 55 17.82 5.34 -31.23
CA ALA A 55 16.97 6.43 -31.74
C ALA A 55 16.50 7.39 -30.63
N LEU A 56 16.33 6.90 -29.39
CA LEU A 56 16.01 7.75 -28.23
C LEU A 56 17.18 8.67 -27.81
N LEU A 57 18.42 8.32 -28.15
CA LEU A 57 19.61 9.10 -27.82
C LEU A 57 19.93 10.23 -28.82
N GLN A 58 19.39 10.20 -30.04
CA GLN A 58 19.67 11.23 -31.06
C GLN A 58 18.55 12.27 -31.26
N GLY A 59 17.36 12.07 -30.68
CA GLY A 59 16.21 12.98 -30.84
C GLY A 59 16.13 14.16 -29.87
N CYS A 60 16.98 14.23 -28.84
CA CYS A 60 16.94 15.30 -27.83
C CYS A 60 18.08 16.32 -28.01
N GLY A 61 18.20 16.89 -29.22
CA GLY A 61 19.08 18.02 -29.47
C GLY A 61 18.33 19.34 -29.30
N GLN A 62 18.71 20.12 -28.28
CA GLN A 62 18.30 21.50 -27.95
C GLN A 62 17.35 21.64 -26.74
N SER A 63 17.95 21.58 -25.54
CA SER A 63 17.47 22.32 -24.36
C SER A 63 18.37 23.55 -24.14
N PRO A 64 17.84 24.67 -23.61
CA PRO A 64 18.62 25.89 -23.41
C PRO A 64 19.74 25.68 -22.38
N GLU A 65 20.74 26.57 -22.44
CA GLU A 65 22.09 26.45 -21.85
C GLU A 65 22.21 25.74 -20.49
N PRO A 66 23.31 24.98 -20.28
CA PRO A 66 23.56 24.30 -19.03
C PRO A 66 23.79 25.32 -17.91
N ARG A 67 22.95 25.24 -16.87
CA ARG A 67 23.22 25.84 -15.57
C ARG A 67 24.63 25.41 -15.16
N SER A 68 25.50 26.38 -14.84
CA SER A 68 26.88 26.12 -14.42
C SER A 68 26.92 25.00 -13.38
N LEU A 69 27.50 23.86 -13.77
CA LEU A 69 27.77 22.74 -12.86
C LEU A 69 28.77 23.24 -11.82
N GLN A 70 28.28 23.65 -10.65
CA GLN A 70 29.11 23.48 -9.46
C GLN A 70 29.37 21.97 -9.34
N PRO A 71 30.62 21.54 -9.10
CA PRO A 71 30.88 20.14 -8.82
C PRO A 71 30.00 19.74 -7.64
N ASP A 72 29.23 18.67 -7.82
CA ASP A 72 28.49 18.08 -6.71
C ASP A 72 29.47 17.87 -5.55
N PRO A 73 29.13 18.25 -4.31
CA PRO A 73 29.94 17.88 -3.17
C PRO A 73 30.13 16.35 -3.22
N PRO A 74 31.32 15.83 -2.84
CA PRO A 74 31.53 14.39 -2.80
C PRO A 74 30.36 13.77 -2.03
N PRO A 75 29.79 12.63 -2.52
CA PRO A 75 28.63 12.04 -1.87
C PRO A 75 29.00 11.87 -0.41
N ALA A 76 28.34 12.64 0.46
CA ALA A 76 28.50 12.45 1.89
C ALA A 76 28.18 10.97 2.11
N GLU A 77 29.11 10.22 2.69
CA GLU A 77 28.86 8.88 3.23
C GLU A 77 27.82 9.00 4.37
N LEU A 78 26.60 9.43 4.06
CA LEU A 78 25.43 9.30 4.92
C LEU A 78 24.75 7.99 4.53
N VAL A 79 25.50 6.89 4.62
CA VAL A 79 24.89 5.58 4.76
C VAL A 79 24.25 5.59 6.14
N CYS A 80 22.92 5.77 6.20
CA CYS A 80 22.16 5.54 7.42
C CYS A 80 22.41 4.08 7.85
N ARG A 81 23.40 3.85 8.72
CA ARG A 81 23.63 2.52 9.29
C ARG A 81 22.40 2.17 10.12
N VAL A 82 21.89 0.96 9.92
CA VAL A 82 21.01 0.34 10.91
C VAL A 82 21.80 0.39 12.23
N ASP A 83 21.25 1.06 13.25
CA ASP A 83 21.88 1.37 14.56
C ASP A 83 22.63 2.71 14.71
N ALA A 84 22.68 3.57 13.68
CA ALA A 84 23.30 4.90 13.82
C ALA A 84 22.49 5.89 14.67
N LEU A 85 21.18 5.66 14.79
CA LEU A 85 20.28 6.51 15.57
C LEU A 85 19.74 5.72 16.74
N SER A 86 19.87 6.26 17.96
CA SER A 86 19.19 5.70 19.12
C SER A 86 17.67 5.87 18.97
N GLU A 87 16.90 5.09 19.72
CA GLU A 87 15.45 5.30 19.83
C GLU A 87 15.14 6.74 20.24
N ALA A 88 15.95 7.33 21.13
CA ALA A 88 15.81 8.73 21.52
C ALA A 88 16.03 9.70 20.35
N ASP A 89 17.02 9.45 19.49
CA ASP A 89 17.26 10.28 18.31
C ASP A 89 16.12 10.18 17.30
N ILE A 90 15.57 8.98 17.10
CA ILE A 90 14.43 8.74 16.21
C ILE A 90 13.18 9.43 16.76
N LEU A 91 12.91 9.29 18.06
CA LEU A 91 11.75 9.90 18.73
C LEU A 91 11.90 11.43 18.89
N ALA A 92 13.13 11.95 18.89
CA ALA A 92 13.40 13.38 18.96
C ALA A 92 13.15 14.12 17.64
N VAL A 93 12.95 13.39 16.52
CA VAL A 93 12.61 14.00 15.23
C VAL A 93 11.20 14.61 15.32
N ALA A 94 11.16 15.91 15.62
CA ALA A 94 9.95 16.70 15.63
C ALA A 94 9.81 17.50 14.33
N ARG A 95 8.56 17.72 13.90
CA ARG A 95 8.30 18.68 12.83
C ARG A 95 8.60 20.09 13.31
N PRO A 96 9.21 20.94 12.47
CA PRO A 96 9.45 22.34 12.80
C PRO A 96 8.14 23.08 13.06
N GLU A 97 7.13 22.76 12.26
CA GLU A 97 5.76 23.20 12.44
C GLU A 97 4.88 21.96 12.62
N PRO A 98 4.47 21.65 13.85
CA PRO A 98 3.53 20.58 14.11
C PRO A 98 2.19 20.82 13.41
N ASP A 99 1.56 19.74 12.96
CA ASP A 99 0.20 19.75 12.46
C ASP A 99 -0.75 20.19 13.59
N ALA A 100 -1.72 21.04 13.27
CA ALA A 100 -2.87 21.33 14.12
C ALA A 100 -4.09 20.52 13.62
N PRO A 101 -5.09 20.26 14.49
CA PRO A 101 -6.33 19.59 14.06
C PRO A 101 -7.03 20.36 12.96
N LEU A 102 -7.75 19.66 12.10
CA LEU A 102 -8.63 20.26 11.09
C LEU A 102 -9.63 21.21 11.75
N ALA A 103 -9.88 22.37 11.12
CA ALA A 103 -10.86 23.34 11.62
C ALA A 103 -12.29 22.77 11.63
N THR A 104 -12.56 21.81 10.75
CA THR A 104 -13.84 21.10 10.65
C THR A 104 -13.64 19.65 10.21
N LEU A 105 -14.41 18.75 10.78
CA LEU A 105 -14.48 17.34 10.38
C LEU A 105 -15.69 17.04 9.48
N ALA A 106 -16.43 18.07 9.03
CA ALA A 106 -17.65 17.89 8.24
C ALA A 106 -17.44 17.06 6.96
N HIS A 107 -16.27 17.16 6.32
CA HIS A 107 -15.93 16.38 5.11
C HIS A 107 -15.76 14.87 5.36
N TYR A 108 -15.55 14.50 6.62
CA TYR A 108 -15.39 13.12 7.10
C TYR A 108 -16.61 12.60 7.83
N ALA A 109 -17.63 13.44 8.05
CA ALA A 109 -18.92 12.97 8.53
C ALA A 109 -19.45 11.87 7.59
N PRO A 110 -20.13 10.84 8.12
CA PRO A 110 -20.74 9.81 7.29
C PRO A 110 -21.61 10.45 6.21
N ARG A 111 -21.17 10.35 4.96
CA ARG A 111 -21.96 10.86 3.85
C ARG A 111 -23.14 9.93 3.68
N SER A 112 -24.34 10.42 3.98
CA SER A 112 -25.57 9.85 3.47
C SER A 112 -25.64 10.15 1.97
N ALA A 113 -24.77 9.51 1.17
CA ALA A 113 -24.89 9.57 -0.28
C ALA A 113 -26.30 9.10 -0.66
N VAL A 114 -26.97 9.82 -1.55
CA VAL A 114 -28.23 9.36 -2.15
C VAL A 114 -27.88 8.06 -2.86
N ARG A 115 -28.33 6.95 -2.27
CA ARG A 115 -27.99 5.61 -2.74
C ARG A 115 -28.69 5.35 -4.06
N ALA A 116 -28.14 4.41 -4.83
CA ALA A 116 -28.88 3.87 -5.95
C ALA A 116 -30.24 3.36 -5.44
N PRO A 117 -31.38 3.63 -6.13
CA PRO A 117 -32.71 3.30 -5.64
C PRO A 117 -32.92 1.79 -5.36
N ASP A 118 -32.10 0.96 -5.99
CA ASP A 118 -32.06 -0.50 -5.90
C ASP A 118 -31.07 -1.02 -4.83
N ALA A 119 -30.29 -0.15 -4.18
CA ALA A 119 -29.36 -0.55 -3.14
C ALA A 119 -30.09 -0.91 -1.83
N THR A 120 -30.40 -2.19 -1.65
CA THR A 120 -30.99 -2.77 -0.43
C THR A 120 -29.93 -2.98 0.66
N LEU A 121 -29.51 -1.90 1.32
CA LEU A 121 -28.65 -2.00 2.52
C LEU A 121 -29.52 -2.15 3.77
N ASN A 122 -29.22 -3.15 4.62
CA ASN A 122 -29.95 -3.43 5.87
C ASN A 122 -31.47 -3.23 5.71
N SER A 123 -32.10 -4.11 4.95
CA SER A 123 -33.54 -4.10 4.73
C SER A 123 -34.17 -5.43 5.17
N GLY A 124 -35.49 -5.46 5.30
CA GLY A 124 -36.20 -6.65 5.79
C GLY A 124 -35.67 -7.11 7.15
N ALA A 125 -35.35 -8.40 7.28
CA ALA A 125 -34.85 -9.00 8.52
C ALA A 125 -33.47 -8.48 8.97
N CYS A 126 -32.73 -7.79 8.09
CA CYS A 126 -31.43 -7.20 8.40
C CYS A 126 -31.48 -5.73 8.86
N THR A 127 -32.67 -5.11 8.90
CA THR A 127 -32.83 -3.66 9.14
C THR A 127 -32.12 -3.16 10.40
N ASN A 128 -32.24 -3.91 11.49
CA ASN A 128 -31.64 -3.55 12.79
C ASN A 128 -30.48 -4.48 13.17
N ASN A 129 -29.87 -5.18 12.21
CA ASN A 129 -28.81 -6.12 12.54
C ASN A 129 -27.54 -5.38 13.00
N THR A 130 -27.09 -5.71 14.21
CA THR A 130 -25.87 -5.18 14.83
C THR A 130 -24.92 -6.31 15.25
N GLN A 131 -25.25 -7.56 14.92
CA GLN A 131 -24.56 -8.75 15.38
C GLN A 131 -23.98 -9.50 14.17
N PHE A 132 -22.67 -9.74 14.21
CA PHE A 132 -21.92 -10.35 13.13
C PHE A 132 -21.01 -11.43 13.68
N ARG A 133 -20.86 -12.54 12.95
CA ARG A 133 -19.76 -13.47 13.23
C ARG A 133 -18.54 -12.94 12.50
N TYR A 134 -17.39 -12.96 13.15
CA TYR A 134 -16.15 -12.58 12.51
C TYR A 134 -14.98 -13.41 13.01
N ALA A 135 -14.01 -13.60 12.13
CA ALA A 135 -12.79 -14.31 12.41
C ALA A 135 -11.62 -13.72 11.60
N ALA A 136 -10.42 -13.90 12.13
CA ALA A 136 -9.19 -13.49 11.48
C ALA A 136 -8.26 -14.68 11.26
N GLY A 137 -7.50 -14.64 10.17
CA GLY A 137 -6.51 -15.64 9.81
C GLY A 137 -5.25 -14.98 9.26
N ARG A 138 -4.12 -15.64 9.42
CA ARG A 138 -2.81 -15.14 8.98
C ARG A 138 -2.07 -16.21 8.20
N GLY A 139 -1.54 -15.85 7.05
CA GLY A 139 -0.64 -16.66 6.24
C GLY A 139 0.67 -15.91 5.99
N ASP A 140 1.76 -16.65 5.89
CA ASP A 140 3.05 -16.11 5.46
C ASP A 140 3.04 -15.95 3.93
N ILE A 141 3.47 -14.79 3.45
CA ILE A 141 3.59 -14.45 2.02
C ILE A 141 5.01 -13.98 1.68
N THR A 142 5.99 -14.27 2.54
CA THR A 142 7.38 -13.87 2.34
C THR A 142 7.91 -14.51 1.06
N GLY A 143 8.18 -13.67 0.05
CA GLY A 143 8.74 -14.08 -1.22
C GLY A 143 10.23 -14.49 -1.13
N PRO A 144 10.84 -14.82 -2.28
CA PRO A 144 12.25 -15.19 -2.33
C PRO A 144 13.17 -14.07 -1.83
N ILE A 145 14.24 -14.46 -1.13
CA ILE A 145 15.36 -13.60 -0.73
C ILE A 145 16.44 -13.74 -1.81
N GLY A 146 17.19 -12.68 -2.10
CA GLY A 146 18.11 -12.64 -3.25
C GLY A 146 17.43 -12.19 -4.54
N ALA A 147 16.18 -11.72 -4.44
CA ALA A 147 15.39 -11.22 -5.56
C ALA A 147 15.28 -9.69 -5.53
N ASN A 148 14.99 -9.10 -6.70
CA ASN A 148 14.66 -7.68 -6.83
C ASN A 148 13.47 -7.32 -5.95
N MET A 149 13.52 -6.12 -5.40
CA MET A 149 12.48 -5.60 -4.52
C MET A 149 11.46 -4.77 -5.30
N ALA A 150 10.20 -4.85 -4.86
CA ALA A 150 9.09 -4.11 -5.48
C ALA A 150 9.06 -2.67 -4.96
N GLY A 151 8.87 -1.70 -5.87
CA GLY A 151 8.42 -0.35 -5.50
C GLY A 151 9.35 0.77 -5.93
N TYR A 152 10.66 0.71 -5.66
CA TYR A 152 11.60 1.77 -6.08
C TYR A 152 12.01 1.68 -7.53
N VAL A 153 11.76 0.54 -8.18
CA VAL A 153 12.03 0.36 -9.61
C VAL A 153 13.53 0.54 -9.88
N ASP A 154 14.34 -0.11 -9.05
CA ASP A 154 15.80 -0.03 -9.03
C ASP A 154 16.37 -1.44 -9.19
N THR A 155 17.18 -1.64 -10.23
CA THR A 155 17.77 -2.94 -10.56
C THR A 155 18.86 -3.38 -9.59
N ASP A 156 19.43 -2.44 -8.83
CA ASP A 156 20.45 -2.71 -7.83
C ASP A 156 19.82 -3.04 -6.47
N GLN A 157 18.50 -2.84 -6.32
CA GLN A 157 17.76 -3.14 -5.11
C GLN A 157 17.41 -4.63 -5.00
N ILE A 158 18.41 -5.43 -4.67
CA ILE A 158 18.29 -6.87 -4.45
C ILE A 158 18.26 -7.15 -2.94
N SER A 159 17.25 -7.90 -2.51
CA SER A 159 17.14 -8.35 -1.11
C SER A 159 18.32 -9.25 -0.72
N ASN A 160 19.00 -8.97 0.39
CA ASN A 160 20.11 -9.79 0.89
C ASN A 160 19.86 -10.45 2.26
N GLY A 161 18.64 -10.30 2.78
CA GLY A 161 18.26 -10.81 4.09
C GLY A 161 16.79 -10.63 4.40
N LEU A 162 16.43 -10.91 5.64
CA LEU A 162 15.07 -10.80 6.15
C LEU A 162 15.07 -10.02 7.47
N LEU A 163 14.40 -8.87 7.49
CA LEU A 163 14.16 -8.11 8.72
C LEU A 163 12.93 -8.65 9.48
N ASP A 164 11.78 -8.73 8.82
CA ASP A 164 10.58 -9.41 9.31
C ASP A 164 9.91 -10.17 8.16
N ARG A 165 9.05 -11.14 8.50
CA ARG A 165 8.24 -11.88 7.52
C ARG A 165 7.08 -11.01 7.03
N GLN A 166 6.68 -11.23 5.78
CA GLN A 166 5.51 -10.61 5.15
C GLN A 166 4.28 -11.50 5.37
N HIS A 167 3.11 -10.91 5.63
CA HIS A 167 1.91 -11.70 5.90
C HIS A 167 0.67 -11.22 5.14
N ALA A 168 -0.15 -12.17 4.73
CA ALA A 168 -1.55 -11.94 4.43
C ALA A 168 -2.37 -12.08 5.72
N ARG A 169 -3.29 -11.16 5.95
CA ARG A 169 -4.25 -11.18 7.07
C ARG A 169 -5.65 -11.14 6.49
N ALA A 170 -6.38 -12.24 6.62
CA ALA A 170 -7.76 -12.35 6.18
C ALA A 170 -8.70 -12.08 7.36
N PHE A 171 -9.72 -11.27 7.13
CA PHE A 171 -10.82 -11.01 8.04
C PHE A 171 -12.11 -11.42 7.35
N ILE A 172 -12.81 -12.38 7.91
CA ILE A 172 -14.11 -12.83 7.40
C ILE A 172 -15.18 -12.29 8.34
N ILE A 173 -16.16 -11.60 7.77
CA ILE A 173 -17.32 -11.08 8.48
C ILE A 173 -18.55 -11.73 7.85
N GLU A 174 -19.41 -12.27 8.70
CA GLU A 174 -20.62 -12.96 8.31
C GLU A 174 -21.84 -12.37 9.02
N THR A 175 -22.92 -12.23 8.26
CA THR A 175 -24.27 -12.00 8.78
C THR A 175 -25.20 -13.15 8.39
N ALA A 176 -26.17 -13.44 9.26
CA ALA A 176 -27.21 -14.44 9.01
C ALA A 176 -28.64 -13.86 9.11
N CYS A 177 -28.76 -12.52 9.15
CA CYS A 177 -30.03 -11.85 9.40
C CYS A 177 -31.08 -12.05 8.30
N SER A 178 -30.67 -12.38 7.07
CA SER A 178 -31.56 -12.65 5.93
C SER A 178 -32.03 -14.11 5.84
N GLY A 179 -31.65 -14.96 6.80
CA GLY A 179 -31.84 -16.41 6.72
C GLY A 179 -30.83 -17.13 5.82
N ALA A 180 -30.01 -16.38 5.09
CA ALA A 180 -28.83 -16.87 4.38
C ALA A 180 -27.55 -16.36 5.07
N SER A 181 -26.49 -17.19 5.02
CA SER A 181 -25.17 -16.81 5.51
C SER A 181 -24.46 -15.97 4.45
N GLU A 182 -24.45 -14.65 4.63
CA GLU A 182 -23.77 -13.71 3.74
C GLU A 182 -22.43 -13.32 4.33
N ARG A 183 -21.38 -13.36 3.51
CA ARG A 183 -19.99 -13.18 3.95
C ARG A 183 -19.28 -12.14 3.11
N VAL A 184 -18.37 -11.40 3.75
CA VAL A 184 -17.32 -10.62 3.09
C VAL A 184 -15.96 -11.03 3.63
N VAL A 185 -14.95 -10.99 2.76
CA VAL A 185 -13.57 -11.31 3.09
C VAL A 185 -12.69 -10.12 2.76
N LEU A 186 -11.97 -9.60 3.76
CA LEU A 186 -10.97 -8.55 3.58
C LEU A 186 -9.59 -9.16 3.82
N VAL A 187 -8.70 -9.06 2.83
CA VAL A 187 -7.32 -9.54 2.94
C VAL A 187 -6.36 -8.36 2.86
N GLN A 188 -5.59 -8.13 3.92
CA GLN A 188 -4.49 -7.17 3.93
C GLN A 188 -3.16 -7.89 3.75
N MET A 189 -2.42 -7.56 2.71
CA MET A 189 -1.13 -8.17 2.37
C MET A 189 0.03 -7.20 2.60
N ASP A 190 1.09 -7.68 3.25
CA ASP A 190 2.37 -6.95 3.37
C ASP A 190 3.19 -7.02 2.08
N ILE A 191 2.63 -6.54 0.96
CA ILE A 191 3.27 -6.46 -0.37
C ILE A 191 3.33 -5.02 -0.89
N GLY A 192 4.12 -4.79 -1.93
CA GLY A 192 4.23 -3.51 -2.62
C GLY A 192 2.98 -3.13 -3.41
N LEU A 193 2.42 -4.00 -4.22
CA LEU A 193 1.24 -3.68 -5.05
C LEU A 193 0.30 -4.88 -5.09
N MET A 194 -1.01 -4.60 -5.22
CA MET A 194 -1.98 -5.66 -5.47
C MET A 194 -2.07 -5.86 -6.99
N PHE A 195 -1.51 -6.96 -7.47
CA PHE A 195 -1.55 -7.29 -8.89
C PHE A 195 -2.77 -8.14 -9.24
N HIS A 196 -3.23 -7.98 -10.48
CA HIS A 196 -4.35 -8.76 -11.01
C HIS A 196 -4.07 -10.26 -11.00
N SER A 197 -2.83 -10.65 -11.33
CA SER A 197 -2.32 -12.03 -11.27
C SER A 197 -2.55 -12.68 -9.91
N ILE A 198 -2.20 -11.98 -8.82
CA ILE A 198 -2.43 -12.48 -7.45
C ILE A 198 -3.92 -12.71 -7.21
N ARG A 199 -4.77 -11.72 -7.53
CA ARG A 199 -6.22 -11.82 -7.30
C ARG A 199 -6.86 -12.95 -8.10
N GLN A 200 -6.55 -13.05 -9.39
CA GLN A 200 -7.09 -14.09 -10.27
C GLN A 200 -6.70 -15.48 -9.77
N THR A 201 -5.43 -15.73 -9.51
CA THR A 201 -4.98 -17.05 -9.05
C THR A 201 -5.54 -17.41 -7.67
N VAL A 202 -5.76 -16.43 -6.79
CA VAL A 202 -6.49 -16.68 -5.52
C VAL A 202 -7.93 -17.10 -5.78
N LEU A 203 -8.65 -16.41 -6.67
CA LEU A 203 -10.02 -16.78 -7.02
C LEU A 203 -10.11 -18.17 -7.66
N ASP A 204 -9.17 -18.50 -8.55
CA ASP A 204 -9.08 -19.83 -9.17
C ASP A 204 -8.90 -20.93 -8.10
N ARG A 205 -7.97 -20.73 -7.15
CA ARG A 205 -7.76 -21.69 -6.05
C ARG A 205 -8.92 -21.79 -5.08
N LEU A 206 -9.62 -20.69 -4.82
CA LEU A 206 -10.83 -20.74 -4.00
C LEU A 206 -11.92 -21.55 -4.71
N ALA A 207 -12.04 -21.45 -6.03
CA ALA A 207 -13.00 -22.20 -6.83
C ALA A 207 -12.69 -23.70 -6.91
N GLU A 208 -11.43 -24.10 -6.73
CA GLU A 208 -10.99 -25.50 -6.66
C GLU A 208 -11.32 -26.19 -5.32
N ASP A 209 -11.51 -25.43 -4.23
CA ASP A 209 -11.84 -25.98 -2.92
C ASP A 209 -13.36 -26.12 -2.77
N PRO A 210 -13.92 -27.35 -2.66
CA PRO A 210 -15.37 -27.56 -2.63
C PRO A 210 -16.07 -26.97 -1.39
N VAL A 211 -15.33 -26.68 -0.33
CA VAL A 211 -15.86 -26.03 0.88
C VAL A 211 -15.86 -24.51 0.71
N LEU A 212 -14.80 -23.95 0.13
CA LEU A 212 -14.62 -22.50 0.03
C LEU A 212 -15.30 -21.89 -1.22
N ALA A 213 -15.33 -22.62 -2.33
CA ALA A 213 -15.87 -22.20 -3.62
C ALA A 213 -17.30 -21.62 -3.54
N PRO A 214 -18.28 -22.25 -2.87
CA PRO A 214 -19.63 -21.67 -2.79
C PRO A 214 -19.73 -20.44 -1.89
N LEU A 215 -18.68 -20.09 -1.13
CA LEU A 215 -18.72 -19.08 -0.07
C LEU A 215 -17.92 -17.83 -0.40
N TYR A 216 -16.83 -17.97 -1.15
CA TYR A 216 -15.89 -16.88 -1.44
C TYR A 216 -15.67 -16.76 -2.94
N THR A 217 -16.16 -15.66 -3.50
CA THR A 217 -16.14 -15.38 -4.94
C THR A 217 -15.62 -13.96 -5.18
N ASP A 218 -15.55 -13.56 -6.45
CA ASP A 218 -15.14 -12.20 -6.81
C ASP A 218 -16.01 -11.11 -6.16
N SER A 219 -17.30 -11.38 -5.94
CA SER A 219 -18.25 -10.39 -5.43
C SER A 219 -18.06 -10.04 -3.95
N ASN A 220 -17.37 -10.90 -3.18
CA ASN A 220 -17.23 -10.71 -1.73
C ASN A 220 -15.79 -10.81 -1.20
N LEU A 221 -14.81 -10.90 -2.10
CA LEU A 221 -13.38 -10.89 -1.75
C LEU A 221 -12.75 -9.53 -2.09
N LEU A 222 -12.26 -8.83 -1.07
CA LEU A 222 -11.47 -7.62 -1.19
C LEU A 222 -10.03 -7.88 -0.74
N MET A 223 -9.06 -7.54 -1.59
CA MET A 223 -7.64 -7.74 -1.32
C MET A 223 -6.88 -6.41 -1.46
N ASN A 224 -6.12 -6.04 -0.43
CA ASN A 224 -5.36 -4.81 -0.36
C ASN A 224 -3.87 -5.08 -0.15
N ALA A 225 -3.04 -4.27 -0.78
CA ALA A 225 -1.63 -4.20 -0.49
C ALA A 225 -1.34 -3.14 0.56
N SER A 226 -0.30 -3.39 1.35
CA SER A 226 0.22 -2.44 2.32
C SER A 226 1.02 -1.27 1.71
N HIS A 227 1.39 -1.43 0.44
CA HIS A 227 2.31 -0.57 -0.28
C HIS A 227 3.74 -0.52 0.28
N SER A 228 4.24 -1.67 0.77
CA SER A 228 5.61 -1.83 1.25
C SER A 228 6.60 -1.89 0.09
N HIS A 229 7.62 -1.02 0.08
CA HIS A 229 8.71 -1.05 -0.93
C HIS A 229 9.82 -2.07 -0.60
N ALA A 230 9.53 -2.96 0.33
CA ALA A 230 10.47 -3.83 1.00
C ALA A 230 10.02 -5.29 0.89
N THR A 231 9.72 -5.72 -0.33
CA THR A 231 9.08 -7.01 -0.61
C THR A 231 9.60 -7.54 -1.93
N ALA A 232 9.62 -8.85 -2.15
CA ALA A 232 9.99 -9.41 -3.44
C ALA A 232 9.08 -8.86 -4.57
N ALA A 233 9.68 -8.59 -5.72
CA ALA A 233 8.98 -8.20 -6.95
C ALA A 233 8.51 -9.42 -7.77
N GLY A 234 8.10 -9.19 -9.01
CA GLY A 234 7.85 -10.26 -9.99
C GLY A 234 6.46 -10.90 -9.95
N GLN A 235 5.56 -10.49 -9.04
CA GLN A 235 4.23 -11.12 -8.96
C GLN A 235 3.26 -10.72 -10.10
N SER A 236 3.53 -9.64 -10.84
CA SER A 236 2.66 -9.18 -11.95
C SER A 236 2.71 -10.10 -13.18
N HIS A 237 1.68 -10.10 -14.01
CA HIS A 237 1.71 -10.65 -15.38
C HIS A 237 1.82 -9.56 -16.47
N PHE A 238 1.82 -8.28 -16.10
CA PHE A 238 2.00 -7.17 -17.04
C PHE A 238 3.44 -6.68 -17.05
N ASP A 239 4.03 -6.59 -18.24
CA ASP A 239 5.43 -6.23 -18.48
C ASP A 239 5.85 -4.88 -17.91
N ALA A 240 4.92 -3.91 -17.85
CA ALA A 240 5.19 -2.57 -17.30
C ALA A 240 5.72 -2.61 -15.86
N TYR A 241 5.33 -3.62 -15.08
CA TYR A 241 5.80 -3.80 -13.70
C TYR A 241 7.10 -4.60 -13.58
N HIS A 242 7.61 -5.10 -14.71
CA HIS A 242 8.80 -5.95 -14.80
C HIS A 242 10.02 -5.27 -15.40
N VAL A 243 9.84 -4.14 -16.09
CA VAL A 243 10.88 -3.47 -16.90
C VAL A 243 12.20 -3.29 -16.13
N LEU A 244 12.14 -3.06 -14.81
CA LEU A 244 13.31 -2.87 -13.95
C LEU A 244 13.38 -3.86 -12.78
N THR A 245 12.54 -4.90 -12.78
CA THR A 245 12.60 -5.99 -11.78
C THR A 245 13.03 -7.33 -12.39
N LEU A 246 13.47 -7.33 -13.65
CA LEU A 246 14.01 -8.47 -14.40
C LEU A 246 13.00 -9.61 -14.69
N GLY A 247 11.71 -9.29 -14.74
CA GLY A 247 10.68 -10.23 -15.21
C GLY A 247 9.76 -10.80 -14.12
N HIS A 248 8.90 -11.72 -14.56
CA HIS A 248 7.98 -12.47 -13.70
C HIS A 248 8.74 -13.49 -12.84
N ASP A 249 8.39 -13.53 -11.56
CA ASP A 249 8.88 -14.52 -10.60
C ASP A 249 7.70 -15.37 -10.12
N ALA A 250 7.63 -16.60 -10.63
CA ALA A 250 6.58 -17.56 -10.29
C ALA A 250 6.62 -17.96 -8.80
N GLN A 251 7.80 -17.97 -8.18
CA GLN A 251 7.93 -18.29 -6.76
C GLN A 251 7.38 -17.14 -5.90
N ALA A 252 7.66 -15.89 -6.27
CA ALA A 252 7.09 -14.72 -5.59
C ALA A 252 5.56 -14.69 -5.69
N LEU A 253 5.00 -15.02 -6.86
CA LEU A 253 3.55 -15.15 -7.04
C LEU A 253 2.97 -16.30 -6.20
N GLU A 254 3.60 -17.48 -6.23
CA GLU A 254 3.15 -18.66 -5.48
C GLU A 254 3.09 -18.41 -3.97
N HIS A 255 4.13 -17.80 -3.39
CA HIS A 255 4.15 -17.46 -1.96
C HIS A 255 3.05 -16.47 -1.60
N ALA A 256 2.81 -15.46 -2.45
CA ALA A 256 1.73 -14.51 -2.25
C ALA A 256 0.36 -15.19 -2.26
N VAL A 257 0.08 -16.03 -3.27
CA VAL A 257 -1.20 -16.71 -3.43
C VAL A 257 -1.43 -17.75 -2.33
N SER A 258 -0.48 -18.65 -2.10
CA SER A 258 -0.60 -19.71 -1.10
C SER A 258 -0.76 -19.16 0.31
N GLY A 259 -0.06 -18.08 0.66
CA GLY A 259 -0.22 -17.40 1.94
C GLY A 259 -1.60 -16.75 2.11
N VAL A 260 -2.18 -16.19 1.04
CA VAL A 260 -3.56 -15.68 1.07
C VAL A 260 -4.56 -16.80 1.30
N ILE A 261 -4.46 -17.90 0.54
CA ILE A 261 -5.33 -19.07 0.72
C ILE A 261 -5.22 -19.60 2.15
N ASN A 262 -4.00 -19.74 2.68
CA ASN A 262 -3.76 -20.15 4.06
C ASN A 262 -4.41 -19.18 5.08
N ALA A 263 -4.35 -17.88 4.85
CA ALA A 263 -4.99 -16.89 5.71
C ALA A 263 -6.52 -17.04 5.70
N ILE A 264 -7.13 -17.18 4.51
CA ILE A 264 -8.58 -17.36 4.34
C ILE A 264 -9.03 -18.67 4.98
N THR A 265 -8.35 -19.78 4.74
CA THR A 265 -8.69 -21.09 5.32
C THR A 265 -8.63 -21.06 6.85
N ARG A 266 -7.61 -20.40 7.43
CA ARG A 266 -7.51 -20.24 8.90
C ARG A 266 -8.65 -19.38 9.45
N ALA A 267 -8.96 -18.26 8.79
CA ALA A 267 -10.08 -17.41 9.19
C ALA A 267 -11.42 -18.15 9.08
N HIS A 268 -11.63 -18.91 8.01
CA HIS A 268 -12.85 -19.70 7.79
C HIS A 268 -13.06 -20.76 8.88
N ARG A 269 -11.99 -21.48 9.26
CA ARG A 269 -12.05 -22.47 10.36
C ARG A 269 -12.40 -21.79 11.68
N ALA A 270 -11.73 -20.68 12.01
CA ALA A 270 -12.01 -19.92 13.22
C ALA A 270 -13.43 -19.31 13.24
N LEU A 271 -14.02 -19.04 12.07
CA LEU A 271 -15.40 -18.55 11.95
C LEU A 271 -16.43 -19.59 12.39
N GLN A 272 -16.15 -20.89 12.22
CA GLN A 272 -17.08 -21.96 12.60
C GLN A 272 -17.37 -21.96 14.11
N GLU A 273 -16.40 -21.52 14.91
CA GLU A 273 -16.50 -21.43 16.37
C GLU A 273 -16.88 -20.02 16.85
N ALA A 274 -17.01 -19.05 15.93
CA ALA A 274 -17.28 -17.67 16.29
C ALA A 274 -18.76 -17.48 16.68
N VAL A 275 -18.96 -16.84 17.83
CA VAL A 275 -20.27 -16.32 18.26
C VAL A 275 -20.49 -14.93 17.66
N PRO A 276 -21.73 -14.55 17.31
CA PRO A 276 -22.04 -13.19 16.87
C PRO A 276 -21.65 -12.15 17.92
N GLY A 277 -21.16 -11.00 17.45
CA GLY A 277 -20.85 -9.84 18.28
C GLY A 277 -20.90 -8.55 17.47
N PRO A 278 -20.81 -7.38 18.14
CA PRO A 278 -20.78 -6.10 17.45
C PRO A 278 -19.45 -5.87 16.72
N ILE A 279 -19.49 -5.08 15.66
CA ILE A 279 -18.30 -4.49 15.03
C ILE A 279 -18.22 -3.04 15.51
N ARG A 280 -17.08 -2.65 16.08
CA ARG A 280 -16.87 -1.29 16.57
C ARG A 280 -16.13 -0.47 15.51
N TYR A 281 -16.55 0.77 15.32
CA TYR A 281 -15.89 1.73 14.43
C TYR A 281 -15.40 2.92 15.24
N ASN A 282 -14.23 3.43 14.91
CA ASN A 282 -13.74 4.71 15.42
C ASN A 282 -12.99 5.47 14.32
N GLN A 283 -12.95 6.79 14.43
CA GLN A 283 -12.20 7.65 13.54
C GLN A 283 -11.53 8.78 14.32
N GLY A 284 -10.32 9.16 13.93
CA GLY A 284 -9.62 10.29 14.54
C GLY A 284 -8.49 10.82 13.67
N GLU A 285 -8.07 12.05 13.91
CA GLU A 285 -6.91 12.64 13.25
C GLU A 285 -5.61 12.07 13.83
N LEU A 286 -4.73 11.58 12.94
CA LEU A 286 -3.33 11.30 13.27
C LEU A 286 -2.46 12.44 12.75
N LEU A 287 -2.07 13.31 13.67
CA LEU A 287 -1.21 14.45 13.43
C LEU A 287 0.26 14.03 13.29
N ASN A 288 1.02 14.81 12.52
CA ASN A 288 2.46 14.66 12.31
C ASN A 288 2.91 13.35 11.61
N GLY A 289 1.96 12.53 11.13
CA GLY A 289 2.26 11.23 10.52
C GLY A 289 2.65 11.28 9.04
N THR A 290 2.22 12.29 8.28
CA THR A 290 2.38 12.33 6.81
C THR A 290 2.75 13.71 6.28
N VAL A 291 3.54 13.76 5.21
CA VAL A 291 3.83 14.98 4.45
C VAL A 291 3.41 14.77 3.00
N ASN A 292 3.02 15.85 2.32
CA ASN A 292 2.74 15.79 0.89
C ASN A 292 4.06 15.96 0.13
N ARG A 293 4.36 15.01 -0.75
CA ARG A 293 5.59 15.01 -1.57
C ARG A 293 5.43 15.72 -2.92
N SER A 294 4.27 16.33 -3.19
CA SER A 294 3.93 16.95 -4.48
C SER A 294 3.02 18.18 -4.25
N ILE A 295 3.57 19.17 -3.55
CA ILE A 295 2.84 20.38 -3.16
C ILE A 295 2.41 21.20 -4.39
N GLU A 296 3.24 21.26 -5.42
CA GLU A 296 2.98 22.00 -6.65
C GLU A 296 1.78 21.45 -7.41
N ALA A 297 1.62 20.11 -7.40
CA ALA A 297 0.47 19.44 -7.98
C ALA A 297 -0.79 19.66 -7.13
N TYR A 298 -0.67 19.57 -5.80
CA TYR A 298 -1.78 19.90 -4.90
C TYR A 298 -2.27 21.35 -5.08
N ALA A 299 -1.35 22.29 -5.33
CA ALA A 299 -1.68 23.69 -5.61
C ALA A 299 -2.46 23.92 -6.92
N GLN A 300 -2.59 22.90 -7.78
CA GLN A 300 -3.44 22.95 -8.97
C GLN A 300 -4.90 22.55 -8.70
N ASN A 301 -5.23 22.01 -7.52
CA ASN A 301 -6.62 21.76 -7.14
C ASN A 301 -7.42 23.08 -7.11
N PRO A 302 -8.76 23.07 -7.29
CA PRO A 302 -9.57 24.28 -7.13
C PRO A 302 -9.33 24.98 -5.78
N ALA A 303 -9.25 26.32 -5.80
CA ALA A 303 -8.92 27.09 -4.59
C ALA A 303 -10.00 26.98 -3.50
N ASP A 304 -11.26 26.89 -3.90
CA ASP A 304 -12.41 26.66 -3.02
C ASP A 304 -12.38 25.26 -2.38
N GLU A 305 -11.93 24.24 -3.11
CA GLU A 305 -11.72 22.89 -2.55
C GLU A 305 -10.60 22.92 -1.49
N ARG A 306 -9.44 23.52 -1.79
CA ARG A 306 -8.33 23.61 -0.82
C ARG A 306 -8.72 24.39 0.43
N ALA A 307 -9.45 25.49 0.27
CA ALA A 307 -9.95 26.30 1.38
C ALA A 307 -10.91 25.54 2.32
N ALA A 308 -11.49 24.42 1.86
CA ALA A 308 -12.31 23.55 2.70
C ALA A 308 -11.47 22.65 3.63
N PHE A 309 -10.18 22.45 3.33
CA PHE A 309 -9.25 21.64 4.12
C PHE A 309 -8.19 22.51 4.78
N VAL A 310 -8.59 23.22 5.84
CA VAL A 310 -7.69 24.02 6.68
C VAL A 310 -7.66 23.51 8.11
N ASP A 311 -6.53 23.71 8.79
CA ASP A 311 -6.41 23.45 10.22
C ASP A 311 -6.94 24.60 11.08
N THR A 312 -7.02 24.38 12.38
CA THR A 312 -7.47 25.37 13.39
C THR A 312 -6.63 26.66 13.42
N GLN A 313 -5.47 26.69 12.76
CA GLN A 313 -4.62 27.87 12.60
C GLN A 313 -4.80 28.56 11.24
N GLY A 314 -5.73 28.06 10.41
CA GLY A 314 -6.00 28.59 9.06
C GLY A 314 -4.98 28.15 8.01
N ARG A 315 -4.14 27.14 8.30
CA ARG A 315 -3.15 26.62 7.34
C ARG A 315 -3.79 25.53 6.47
N GLU A 316 -3.50 25.54 5.17
CA GLU A 316 -3.95 24.47 4.28
C GLU A 316 -3.42 23.09 4.73
N VAL A 317 -4.30 22.09 4.74
CA VAL A 317 -3.97 20.71 5.07
C VAL A 317 -3.82 19.91 3.79
N THR A 318 -2.57 19.61 3.44
CA THR A 318 -2.21 19.02 2.15
C THR A 318 -2.17 17.49 2.16
N THR A 319 -2.51 16.84 3.28
CA THR A 319 -2.53 15.38 3.44
C THR A 319 -3.82 14.91 4.13
N ASN A 320 -4.26 13.69 3.86
CA ASN A 320 -5.36 13.09 4.62
C ASN A 320 -4.84 12.59 5.98
N ARG A 321 -5.23 13.29 7.05
CA ARG A 321 -4.82 12.97 8.43
C ARG A 321 -5.81 12.03 9.14
N MET A 322 -6.95 11.69 8.54
CA MET A 322 -7.94 10.84 9.19
C MET A 322 -7.55 9.37 9.17
N MET A 323 -7.59 8.76 10.34
CA MET A 323 -7.40 7.35 10.58
C MET A 323 -8.75 6.71 10.93
N SER A 324 -9.14 5.66 10.20
CA SER A 324 -10.38 4.91 10.43
C SER A 324 -10.07 3.52 10.95
N LEU A 325 -10.71 3.10 12.04
CA LEU A 325 -10.51 1.81 12.69
C LEU A 325 -11.81 1.01 12.71
N LEU A 326 -11.75 -0.24 12.23
CA LEU A 326 -12.72 -1.28 12.58
C LEU A 326 -12.09 -2.22 13.60
N LYS A 327 -12.76 -2.40 14.74
CA LYS A 327 -12.34 -3.30 15.82
C LYS A 327 -13.32 -4.45 15.92
N LEU A 328 -12.76 -5.66 15.90
CA LEU A 328 -13.47 -6.94 16.02
C LEU A 328 -13.12 -7.52 17.40
N GLU A 329 -14.04 -7.37 18.34
CA GLU A 329 -13.86 -7.74 19.75
C GLU A 329 -15.15 -8.36 20.27
N ARG A 330 -15.03 -9.58 20.79
CA ARG A 330 -16.16 -10.35 21.34
C ARG A 330 -16.71 -9.66 22.60
N ASP A 331 -17.93 -10.01 22.97
CA ASP A 331 -18.59 -9.46 24.16
C ASP A 331 -17.86 -9.76 25.48
N ASP A 332 -17.08 -10.85 25.52
CA ASP A 332 -16.21 -11.22 26.65
C ASP A 332 -14.89 -10.42 26.69
N GLY A 333 -14.68 -9.48 25.76
CA GLY A 333 -13.45 -8.68 25.65
C GLY A 333 -12.34 -9.35 24.83
N THR A 334 -12.55 -10.55 24.28
CA THR A 334 -11.55 -11.22 23.44
C THR A 334 -11.36 -10.45 22.13
N ALA A 335 -10.15 -9.92 21.93
CA ALA A 335 -9.77 -9.27 20.68
C ALA A 335 -9.58 -10.31 19.55
N VAL A 336 -10.34 -10.18 18.48
CA VAL A 336 -10.20 -11.01 17.27
C VAL A 336 -9.28 -10.33 16.26
N GLY A 337 -9.41 -9.01 16.10
CA GLY A 337 -8.57 -8.24 15.20
C GLY A 337 -9.01 -6.79 15.02
N MET A 338 -8.22 -6.06 14.25
CA MET A 338 -8.53 -4.69 13.88
C MET A 338 -8.02 -4.37 12.48
N ILE A 339 -8.76 -3.54 11.77
CA ILE A 339 -8.42 -3.06 10.43
C ILE A 339 -8.36 -1.54 10.50
N ASN A 340 -7.22 -0.99 10.07
CA ASN A 340 -6.94 0.43 10.18
C ASN A 340 -6.58 1.01 8.81
N TRP A 341 -7.28 2.06 8.41
CA TRP A 341 -7.03 2.82 7.19
C TRP A 341 -6.43 4.16 7.52
N TYR A 342 -5.23 4.41 7.00
CA TYR A 342 -4.52 5.67 7.11
C TYR A 342 -3.65 5.89 5.86
N ALA A 343 -3.69 7.08 5.30
CA ALA A 343 -3.04 7.38 4.02
C ALA A 343 -1.56 7.73 4.21
N ILE A 344 -0.69 6.74 4.09
CA ILE A 344 0.76 6.93 4.14
C ILE A 344 1.47 5.98 3.17
N HIS A 345 2.49 6.49 2.49
CA HIS A 345 3.35 5.66 1.65
C HIS A 345 4.41 4.97 2.51
N ARG A 346 4.59 3.66 2.38
CA ARG A 346 5.56 2.92 3.20
C ARG A 346 6.97 2.94 2.58
N HIS A 347 7.70 4.03 2.79
CA HIS A 347 9.06 4.24 2.26
C HIS A 347 10.19 4.17 3.31
N ILE A 348 9.94 3.88 4.59
CA ILE A 348 11.00 3.88 5.64
C ILE A 348 11.91 2.63 5.58
N ASP A 349 11.84 1.90 4.47
CA ASP A 349 12.85 0.95 4.04
C ASP A 349 13.68 1.67 2.99
N LEU A 350 14.76 2.32 3.42
CA LEU A 350 15.61 3.19 2.59
C LEU A 350 16.04 2.46 1.31
N ALA A 351 16.04 3.17 0.17
CA ALA A 351 16.47 2.67 -1.14
C ALA A 351 17.91 2.12 -1.15
N GLU A 352 18.74 2.45 -0.15
CA GLU A 352 20.11 1.96 0.01
C GLU A 352 20.27 0.85 1.07
N GLN A 353 19.16 0.26 1.57
CA GLN A 353 19.21 -0.81 2.57
C GLN A 353 18.83 -2.17 1.98
N PRO A 354 19.82 -3.00 1.58
CA PRO A 354 19.56 -4.33 1.02
C PRO A 354 18.97 -5.33 2.04
N ALA A 355 18.92 -4.96 3.32
CA ALA A 355 18.42 -5.80 4.42
C ALA A 355 16.92 -5.60 4.76
N ALA A 356 16.23 -4.66 4.12
CA ALA A 356 14.91 -4.26 4.61
C ALA A 356 13.78 -5.03 3.92
N VAL A 357 13.14 -5.94 4.67
CA VAL A 357 11.79 -6.44 4.36
C VAL A 357 10.86 -6.05 5.50
N GLY A 358 9.98 -5.06 5.24
CA GLY A 358 8.81 -4.70 6.04
C GLY A 358 9.06 -3.92 7.33
N ARG A 359 9.00 -2.57 7.29
CA ARG A 359 9.21 -1.77 8.53
C ARG A 359 8.07 -0.92 9.05
N GLN A 360 7.10 -0.47 8.24
CA GLN A 360 6.12 0.50 8.79
C GLN A 360 4.99 -0.06 9.66
N GLN A 361 4.19 -1.05 9.20
CA GLN A 361 3.20 -1.64 10.12
C GLN A 361 3.82 -2.62 11.10
N GLY A 362 5.01 -3.16 10.85
CA GLY A 362 5.75 -3.95 11.84
C GLY A 362 5.99 -3.17 13.14
N LEU A 363 6.47 -1.93 13.05
CA LEU A 363 6.76 -1.08 14.20
C LEU A 363 5.53 -0.52 14.93
N CYS A 364 4.42 -0.25 14.27
CA CYS A 364 3.16 0.05 14.98
C CYS A 364 2.50 -1.23 15.56
N ARG A 365 2.81 -2.41 15.01
CA ARG A 365 2.21 -3.71 15.39
C ARG A 365 2.98 -4.46 16.47
N LEU A 366 4.30 -4.33 16.54
CA LEU A 366 5.17 -4.87 17.58
C LEU A 366 4.78 -4.39 18.99
N PRO A 367 4.55 -3.08 19.25
CA PRO A 367 4.07 -2.61 20.55
C PRO A 367 2.61 -3.01 20.82
N LEU A 368 1.72 -3.04 19.81
CA LEU A 368 0.33 -3.48 20.01
C LEU A 368 0.25 -4.98 20.38
N ARG A 369 1.02 -5.85 19.73
CA ARG A 369 0.99 -7.31 20.01
C ARG A 369 1.63 -7.65 21.35
N THR A 370 2.69 -6.94 21.76
CA THR A 370 3.33 -7.14 23.06
C THR A 370 2.51 -6.56 24.21
N GLY A 371 1.81 -5.45 24.00
CA GLY A 371 0.91 -4.83 24.98
C GLY A 371 -0.34 -5.64 25.31
N PHE A 372 -0.88 -6.42 24.37
CA PHE A 372 -2.05 -7.30 24.64
C PHE A 372 -1.69 -8.62 25.33
N HIS A 373 -0.43 -9.06 25.30
CA HIS A 373 0.01 -10.28 25.97
C HIS A 373 0.69 -10.04 27.34
N ARG A 374 1.02 -8.79 27.67
CA ARG A 374 1.46 -8.41 29.02
C ARG A 374 0.32 -7.72 29.76
N HIS A 375 -0.23 -8.41 30.76
CA HIS A 375 -0.95 -7.75 31.85
C HIS A 375 0.05 -6.83 32.58
N GLU A 376 0.12 -5.58 32.15
CA GLU A 376 0.77 -4.50 32.89
C GLU A 376 -0.34 -3.62 33.50
N PRO A 377 -0.50 -3.59 34.83
CA PRO A 377 -1.57 -2.85 35.49
C PRO A 377 -1.19 -1.36 35.51
N GLY A 378 -1.50 -0.63 34.43
CA GLY A 378 -1.21 0.81 34.40
C GLY A 378 -1.80 1.62 33.25
N PHE A 379 -2.18 1.00 32.13
CA PHE A 379 -2.53 1.74 30.91
C PHE A 379 -3.98 2.25 30.85
N SER A 380 -4.82 1.98 31.85
CA SER A 380 -6.27 2.28 31.81
C SER A 380 -6.67 3.70 32.27
N ARG A 381 -5.74 4.59 32.63
CA ARG A 381 -6.09 5.96 33.06
C ARG A 381 -5.49 7.03 32.15
N ARG A 382 -5.99 7.17 30.91
CA ARG A 382 -5.84 8.42 30.14
C ARG A 382 -6.73 8.54 28.89
N LEU A 383 -7.97 8.05 28.94
CA LEU A 383 -8.99 8.30 27.90
C LEU A 383 -10.30 8.88 28.46
N HIS A 384 -10.25 9.49 29.65
CA HIS A 384 -11.30 10.37 30.16
C HIS A 384 -10.66 11.68 30.64
N ALA A 385 -10.45 12.59 29.70
CA ALA A 385 -10.37 14.05 29.90
C ALA A 385 -10.02 14.68 28.54
N GLY A 386 -10.96 15.44 27.98
CA GLY A 386 -10.83 16.11 26.68
C GLY A 386 -12.17 16.11 25.97
#